data_AF-H6U8Q7-F1
#
_entry.id   AF-H6U8Q7-F1
#
_cell.length_a   1.000
_cell.length_b   1.000
_cell.length_c   1.000
_cell.angle_alpha   90.00
_cell.angle_beta   90.00
_cell.angle_gamma   90.00
#
_symmetry.space_group_name_H-M   'P 1'
#
loop_
_entity.id
_entity.type
_entity.pdbx_description
1 polymer ?
#
loop_
_entity_poly.entity_id
_entity_poly.type
_entity_poly.pdbx_seq_one_letter_code
_entity_poly.pdbx_strand_id
1 'polypeptide(L)'
;MLEIHKFHFESDAEYWLLTDLYCNNREATEEKLCKAVSKALKAMAARLEAGETLPKPQITLPAKPSFVPPEVQRKINQHGIEKCKAILGMK
;
A
#
# COMPACT_ATOMS: atom_id res chain seq x y z
N MET A 1 -20.89 6.70 0.33
CA MET A 1 -19.60 5.95 0.25
C MET A 1 -18.69 6.53 1.30
N LEU A 2 -18.32 5.76 2.31
CA LEU A 2 -17.48 6.21 3.41
C LEU A 2 -16.12 6.65 2.86
N GLU A 3 -15.70 7.88 3.16
CA GLU A 3 -14.45 8.55 2.74
C GLU A 3 -13.18 7.92 3.37
N ILE A 4 -13.17 6.61 3.60
CA ILE A 4 -12.09 5.86 4.29
C ILE A 4 -10.77 5.92 3.49
N HIS A 5 -10.81 6.33 2.22
CA HIS A 5 -9.64 6.41 1.34
C HIS A 5 -8.81 7.70 1.47
N LYS A 6 -9.12 8.57 2.42
CA LYS A 6 -8.32 9.78 2.68
C LYS A 6 -7.94 9.90 4.15
N PHE A 7 -7.24 8.89 4.67
CA PHE A 7 -6.51 9.11 5.90
C PHE A 7 -5.39 10.11 5.57
N HIS A 8 -5.60 11.36 5.96
CA HIS A 8 -4.64 12.44 5.75
C HIS A 8 -3.66 12.43 6.93
N PHE A 9 -2.38 12.31 6.61
CA PHE A 9 -1.29 12.48 7.58
C PHE A 9 -0.78 13.92 7.47
N GLU A 10 -0.53 14.56 8.60
CA GLU A 10 0.06 15.90 8.70
C GLU A 10 1.52 15.92 8.25
N SER A 11 2.21 14.78 8.33
CA SER A 11 3.60 14.64 7.92
C SER A 11 4.01 13.20 7.61
N ASP A 12 5.12 13.04 6.88
CA ASP A 12 5.75 11.73 6.68
C ASP A 12 6.14 11.08 8.02
N ALA A 13 6.50 11.87 9.04
CA ALA A 13 6.80 11.38 10.38
C ALA A 13 5.58 10.76 11.06
N GLU A 14 4.42 11.39 10.96
CA GLU A 14 3.17 10.84 11.47
C GLU A 14 2.81 9.53 10.76
N TYR A 15 2.94 9.50 9.43
CA TYR A 15 2.70 8.30 8.63
C TYR A 15 3.54 7.12 9.12
N TRP A 16 4.85 7.30 9.25
CA TRP A 16 5.74 6.22 9.67
C TRP A 16 5.55 5.84 11.12
N LEU A 17 5.28 6.80 12.02
CA LEU A 17 4.98 6.53 13.41
C LEU A 17 3.75 5.62 13.55
N LEU A 18 2.66 5.97 12.89
CA LEU A 18 1.41 5.22 12.97
C LEU A 18 1.53 3.85 12.28
N THR A 19 2.24 3.79 11.16
CA THR A 19 2.51 2.54 10.44
C THR A 19 3.36 1.59 11.28
N ASP A 20 4.44 2.07 11.88
CA ASP A 20 5.31 1.26 12.76
C ASP A 20 4.54 0.79 14.01
N LEU A 21 3.72 1.67 14.61
CA LEU A 21 2.86 1.30 15.73
C LEU A 21 1.90 0.18 15.36
N TYR A 22 1.22 0.29 14.21
CA TYR A 22 0.31 -0.73 13.72
C TYR A 22 1.04 -2.05 13.42
N CYS A 23 2.13 -2.03 12.65
CA CYS A 23 2.87 -3.23 12.27
C CYS A 23 3.37 -4.01 13.49
N ASN A 24 3.82 -3.31 14.53
CA ASN A 24 4.35 -3.93 15.74
C ASN A 24 3.27 -4.34 16.77
N ASN A 25 2.05 -3.81 16.66
CA ASN A 25 1.00 -3.97 17.67
C ASN A 25 -0.36 -4.34 17.08
N ARG A 26 -0.39 -4.95 15.89
CA ARG A 26 -1.62 -5.24 15.14
C ARG A 26 -2.66 -6.03 15.94
N GLU A 27 -2.21 -6.92 16.82
CA GLU A 27 -3.05 -7.77 17.68
C GLU A 27 -3.00 -7.34 19.16
N ALA A 28 -2.39 -6.20 19.47
CA ALA A 28 -2.28 -5.72 20.83
C ALA A 28 -3.63 -5.24 21.37
N THR A 29 -3.83 -5.42 22.68
CA THR A 29 -4.91 -4.74 23.39
C THR A 29 -4.64 -3.24 23.47
N GLU A 30 -5.68 -2.45 23.69
CA GLU A 30 -5.56 -0.99 23.88
C GLU A 30 -4.53 -0.63 24.95
N GLU A 31 -4.52 -1.32 26.09
CA GLU A 31 -3.57 -1.06 27.17
C GLU A 31 -2.11 -1.28 26.73
N LYS A 32 -1.85 -2.33 25.95
CA LYS A 32 -0.52 -2.61 25.40
C LYS A 32 -0.12 -1.58 24.35
N LEU A 33 -1.07 -1.17 23.51
CA LEU A 33 -0.84 -0.13 22.50
C LEU A 33 -0.49 1.21 23.16
N CYS A 34 -1.24 1.64 24.18
CA CYS A 34 -0.96 2.85 24.95
C CYS A 34 0.45 2.86 25.55
N LYS A 35 0.92 1.70 26.06
CA LYS A 35 2.30 1.55 26.56
C LYS A 35 3.33 1.64 25.43
N ALA A 36 3.03 1.11 24.24
CA ALA A 36 3.92 1.13 23.08
C ALA A 36 4.08 2.52 22.47
N VAL A 37 3.02 3.36 22.49
CA VAL A 37 3.03 4.73 21.92
C VAL A 37 4.18 5.57 22.44
N SER A 38 4.40 5.57 23.76
CA SER A 38 5.50 6.35 24.37
C SER A 38 6.89 5.94 23.85
N LYS A 39 7.10 4.64 23.60
CA LYS A 39 8.37 4.15 23.05
C LYS A 39 8.52 4.53 21.58
N ALA A 40 7.45 4.40 20.80
CA ALA A 40 7.46 4.74 19.38
C ALA A 40 7.72 6.24 19.15
N LEU A 41 7.09 7.12 19.95
CA LEU A 41 7.32 8.56 19.89
C LEU A 41 8.79 8.93 20.16
N LYS A 42 9.39 8.34 21.20
CA LYS A 42 10.81 8.56 21.52
C LYS A 42 11.73 8.09 20.40
N ALA A 43 11.43 6.93 19.79
CA ALA A 43 12.21 6.41 18.69
C ALA A 43 12.11 7.33 17.45
N MET A 44 10.92 7.80 17.11
CA MET A 44 10.74 8.73 15.99
C MET A 44 11.44 10.07 16.23
N ALA A 45 11.33 10.63 17.44
CA ALA A 45 12.04 11.85 17.82
C ALA A 45 13.56 11.70 17.64
N ALA A 46 14.14 10.59 18.12
CA ALA A 46 15.57 10.33 17.97
C ALA A 46 16.01 10.24 16.50
N ARG A 47 15.19 9.64 15.62
CA ARG A 47 15.45 9.60 14.17
C ARG A 47 15.49 11.00 13.57
N LEU A 48 14.52 11.84 13.92
CA LEU A 48 14.43 13.21 13.44
C LEU A 48 15.58 14.09 13.96
N GLU A 49 15.94 13.96 15.24
CA GLU A 49 17.08 14.66 15.84
C GLU A 49 18.42 14.26 15.22
N ALA A 50 18.56 13.00 14.81
CA ALA A 50 19.72 12.51 14.08
C ALA A 50 19.80 13.03 12.63
N GLY A 51 18.78 13.75 12.15
CA GLY A 51 18.71 14.22 10.76
C GLY A 51 18.37 13.11 9.76
N GLU A 52 17.81 11.99 10.20
CA GLU A 52 17.38 10.92 9.31
C GLU A 52 16.30 11.44 8.35
N THR A 53 16.53 11.28 7.05
CA THR A 53 15.51 11.59 6.05
C THR A 53 14.52 10.44 5.97
N LEU A 54 13.28 10.68 6.42
CA LEU A 54 12.21 9.68 6.31
C LEU A 54 11.84 9.46 4.83
N PRO A 55 11.63 8.19 4.42
CA PRO A 55 11.20 7.90 3.06
C PRO A 55 9.80 8.46 2.80
N LYS A 56 9.50 8.84 1.56
CA LYS A 56 8.13 9.27 1.22
C LYS A 56 7.16 8.08 1.28
N PRO A 57 5.96 8.25 1.86
CA PRO A 57 4.93 7.22 1.83
C PRO A 57 4.62 6.78 0.39
N GLN A 58 4.66 5.47 0.14
CA GLN A 58 4.33 4.90 -1.17
C GLN A 58 2.99 4.16 -1.10
N ILE A 59 2.05 4.55 -1.96
CA ILE A 59 0.82 3.77 -2.15
C ILE A 59 1.18 2.53 -2.96
N THR A 60 1.16 1.37 -2.32
CA THR A 60 1.48 0.08 -2.94
C THR A 60 0.30 -0.52 -3.71
N LEU A 61 -0.91 -0.01 -3.49
CA LEU A 61 -2.09 -0.45 -4.23
C LEU A 61 -2.06 0.15 -5.65
N PRO A 62 -2.18 -0.68 -6.70
CA PRO A 62 -2.29 -0.17 -8.06
C PRO A 62 -3.52 0.74 -8.14
N ALA A 63 -3.41 1.83 -8.91
CA ALA A 63 -4.47 2.80 -9.13
C ALA A 63 -5.64 2.14 -9.88
N LYS A 64 -6.51 1.46 -9.11
CA LYS A 64 -7.57 0.54 -9.54
C LYS A 64 -7.06 -0.67 -10.34
N PRO A 65 -7.59 -1.88 -10.12
CA PRO A 65 -7.68 -2.82 -11.23
C PRO A 65 -8.51 -2.11 -12.31
N SER A 66 -7.93 -1.85 -13.48
CA SER A 66 -8.70 -1.30 -14.59
C SER A 66 -9.84 -2.28 -14.86
N PHE A 67 -11.08 -1.88 -14.57
CA PHE A 67 -12.22 -2.66 -15.05
C PHE A 67 -12.16 -2.62 -16.58
N VAL A 68 -11.74 -3.72 -17.18
CA VAL A 68 -11.79 -3.91 -18.62
C VAL A 68 -13.18 -4.49 -18.91
N PRO A 69 -14.03 -3.80 -19.70
CA PRO A 69 -15.33 -4.34 -20.07
C PRO A 69 -15.17 -5.74 -20.68
N PRO A 70 -16.06 -6.70 -20.38
CA PRO A 70 -15.91 -8.08 -20.83
C PRO A 70 -15.69 -8.22 -22.34
N GLU A 71 -16.28 -7.36 -23.16
CA GLU A 71 -16.09 -7.35 -24.61
C GLU A 71 -14.66 -6.97 -25.03
N VAL A 72 -14.06 -6.00 -24.35
CA VAL A 72 -12.68 -5.58 -24.60
C VAL A 72 -11.72 -6.68 -24.16
N GLN A 73 -11.98 -7.31 -23.01
CA GLN A 73 -11.16 -8.43 -22.53
C GLN A 73 -11.25 -9.63 -23.47
N ARG A 74 -12.43 -9.92 -24.05
CA ARG A 74 -12.59 -10.99 -25.05
C ARG A 74 -11.74 -10.73 -26.30
N LYS A 75 -11.72 -9.50 -26.81
CA LYS A 75 -10.89 -9.13 -27.98
C LYS A 75 -9.40 -9.31 -27.69
N ILE A 76 -8.94 -8.87 -26.52
CA ILE A 76 -7.54 -9.05 -26.09
C ILE A 76 -7.19 -10.54 -26.04
N ASN A 77 -8.07 -11.36 -25.46
CA ASN A 77 -7.86 -12.80 -25.36
C ASN A 77 -7.86 -13.49 -26.73
N GLN A 78 -8.79 -13.12 -27.62
CA GLN A 78 -8.86 -13.66 -28.99
C GLN A 78 -7.57 -13.36 -29.76
N HIS A 79 -7.10 -12.12 -29.71
CA HIS A 79 -5.83 -11.72 -30.33
C HIS A 79 -4.63 -12.49 -29.77
N GLY A 80 -4.60 -12.71 -28.45
CA GLY A 80 -3.58 -13.53 -27.80
C GLY A 80 -3.60 -14.98 -28.29
N ILE A 81 -4.78 -15.58 -28.39
CA ILE A 81 -4.96 -16.94 -28.90
C ILE A 81 -4.52 -17.05 -30.36
N GLU A 82 -4.92 -16.10 -31.21
CA GLU A 82 -4.52 -16.06 -32.63
C GLU A 82 -3.00 -15.99 -32.79
N LYS A 83 -2.33 -15.14 -32.01
CA LYS A 83 -0.86 -15.08 -31.98
C LYS A 83 -0.24 -16.42 -31.58
N CYS A 84 -0.75 -17.04 -30.52
CA CYS A 84 -0.24 -18.35 -30.08
C CYS A 84 -0.44 -19.42 -31.15
N LYS A 85 -1.61 -19.46 -31.79
CA LYS A 85 -1.89 -20.39 -32.88
C LYS A 85 -0.94 -20.19 -34.07
N ALA A 86 -0.70 -18.95 -34.45
CA ALA A 86 0.24 -18.62 -35.54
C ALA A 86 1.67 -19.07 -35.23
N ILE A 87 2.15 -18.85 -34.00
CA ILE A 87 3.48 -19.29 -33.55
C ILE A 87 3.60 -20.82 -33.54
N LEU A 88 2.56 -21.50 -33.07
CA LEU A 88 2.53 -22.96 -32.93
C LEU A 88 2.18 -23.68 -34.24
N GLY A 89 1.93 -22.96 -35.33
CA GLY A 89 1.53 -23.55 -36.62
C GLY A 89 0.18 -24.25 -36.58
N MET A 90 -0.67 -23.91 -35.60
CA MET A 90 -2.01 -24.46 -35.45
C MET A 90 -2.99 -23.64 -36.30
N LYS A 91 -3.79 -24.31 -37.12
CA LYS A 91 -4.90 -23.68 -37.86
C LYS A 91 -6.10 -23.49 -36.92
#